data_AF-A0AAD7C9B7-F1
#
_entry.id   AF-A0AAD7C9B7-F1
#
_cell.length_a   1.000
_cell.length_b   1.000
_cell.length_c   1.000
_cell.angle_alpha   90.00
_cell.angle_beta   90.00
_cell.angle_gamma   90.00
#
_symmetry.space_group_name_H-M   'P 1'
#
loop_
_entity.id
_entity.type
_entity.pdbx_description
1 polymer ?
#
loop_
_entity_poly.entity_id
_entity_poly.type
_entity_poly.pdbx_seq_one_letter_code
_entity_poly.pdbx_strand_id
1 'polypeptide(L)'
;CIGATGPTNGSPVILNDCLPTSPDVTTSWVVPKGKGVAGQLQIFGSKCIDVKDGVNADGTELQIWDCTAGNTNQLWIPIGTDDQIQWAGTDKCIDLTDGNLTHGTTMQIWTCDVGLCSTFCVAHMY
;
A
#
# COMPACT_ATOMS: atom_id res chain seq x y z
N CYS A 1 -3.74 -9.18 -4.25
CA CYS A 1 -2.84 -8.20 -4.88
C CYS A 1 -3.30 -6.82 -4.49
N ILE A 2 -2.40 -5.90 -4.15
CA ILE A 2 -2.80 -4.52 -3.87
C ILE A 2 -3.20 -3.86 -5.18
N GLY A 3 -4.28 -3.09 -5.18
CA GLY A 3 -4.68 -2.31 -6.32
C GLY A 3 -5.43 -1.04 -5.98
N ALA A 4 -6.01 -0.38 -6.98
CA ALA A 4 -6.83 0.81 -6.80
C ALA A 4 -8.13 0.71 -7.61
N THR A 5 -9.21 1.31 -7.13
CA THR A 5 -10.53 1.25 -7.79
C THR A 5 -10.59 2.00 -9.13
N GLY A 6 -9.60 2.86 -9.42
CA GLY A 6 -9.52 3.64 -10.63
C GLY A 6 -8.30 4.58 -10.64
N PRO A 7 -8.06 5.33 -11.73
CA PRO A 7 -6.84 6.13 -11.89
C PRO A 7 -6.95 7.58 -11.40
N THR A 8 -8.06 7.98 -10.76
CA THR A 8 -8.26 9.36 -10.30
C THR A 8 -7.74 9.56 -8.88
N ASN A 9 -7.26 10.76 -8.56
CA ASN A 9 -6.88 11.12 -7.19
C ASN A 9 -8.06 10.87 -6.22
N GLY A 10 -7.74 10.28 -5.08
CA GLY A 10 -8.73 9.86 -4.08
C GLY A 10 -9.36 8.49 -4.34
N SER A 11 -8.99 7.79 -5.42
CA SER A 11 -9.45 6.40 -5.60
C SER A 11 -8.90 5.52 -4.47
N PRO A 12 -9.76 4.75 -3.77
CA PRO A 12 -9.31 3.85 -2.71
C PRO A 12 -8.29 2.82 -3.20
N VAL A 13 -7.30 2.55 -2.35
CA VAL A 13 -6.43 1.38 -2.49
C VAL A 13 -7.18 0.18 -1.91
N ILE A 14 -7.19 -0.93 -2.64
CA ILE A 14 -8.00 -2.11 -2.33
C ILE A 14 -7.21 -3.41 -2.48
N LEU A 15 -7.71 -4.47 -1.86
CA LEU A 15 -7.29 -5.84 -2.13
C LEU A 15 -8.01 -6.38 -3.38
N ASN A 16 -7.25 -6.75 -4.40
CA ASN A 16 -7.74 -7.38 -5.62
C ASN A 16 -7.31 -8.85 -5.72
N ASP A 17 -7.99 -9.60 -6.58
CA ASP A 17 -7.56 -10.95 -6.92
C ASP A 17 -6.25 -10.86 -7.74
N CYS A 18 -5.28 -11.72 -7.43
CA CYS A 18 -4.05 -11.83 -8.19
C CYS A 18 -4.27 -12.74 -9.41
N LEU A 19 -4.88 -12.22 -10.47
CA LEU A 19 -5.10 -13.01 -11.68
C LEU A 19 -3.89 -12.91 -12.64
N PRO A 20 -3.25 -14.03 -13.01
CA PRO A 20 -2.05 -14.03 -13.87
C PRO A 20 -2.31 -13.59 -15.32
N THR A 21 -3.57 -13.46 -15.74
CA THR A 21 -3.97 -13.15 -17.12
C THR A 21 -4.66 -11.81 -17.30
N SER A 22 -4.88 -11.04 -16.23
CA SER A 22 -5.40 -9.67 -16.38
C SER A 22 -4.20 -8.73 -16.52
N PRO A 23 -4.02 -7.99 -17.64
CA PRO A 23 -3.12 -6.85 -17.71
C PRO A 23 -3.69 -5.67 -16.89
N ASP A 24 -4.18 -5.97 -15.69
CA ASP A 24 -4.90 -5.02 -14.87
C ASP A 24 -3.89 -4.03 -14.32
N VAL A 25 -3.77 -2.91 -15.01
CA VAL A 25 -2.99 -1.75 -14.58
C VAL A 25 -3.40 -1.26 -13.18
N THR A 26 -4.54 -1.74 -12.66
CA THR A 26 -5.00 -1.49 -11.29
C THR A 26 -4.27 -2.29 -10.22
N THR A 27 -3.41 -3.28 -10.53
CA THR A 27 -2.69 -4.09 -9.51
C THR A 27 -1.17 -4.15 -9.67
N SER A 28 -0.61 -3.39 -10.63
CA SER A 28 0.82 -3.36 -10.90
C SER A 28 1.50 -2.18 -10.21
N TRP A 29 2.26 -2.46 -9.15
CA TRP A 29 3.01 -1.45 -8.40
C TRP A 29 4.49 -1.47 -8.75
N VAL A 30 5.05 -0.29 -9.03
CA VAL A 30 6.49 -0.09 -9.12
C VAL A 30 7.02 0.21 -7.72
N VAL A 31 7.80 -0.70 -7.16
CA VAL A 31 8.45 -0.55 -5.85
C VAL A 31 9.85 0.07 -6.02
N PRO A 32 10.21 1.11 -5.25
CA PRO A 32 11.58 1.63 -5.22
C PRO A 32 12.57 0.52 -4.83
N LYS A 33 13.70 0.42 -5.54
CA LYS A 33 14.68 -0.65 -5.32
C LYS A 33 15.43 -0.45 -3.99
N GLY A 34 15.36 -1.45 -3.09
CA GLY A 34 16.22 -1.59 -1.91
C GLY A 34 15.44 -1.70 -0.59
N LYS A 35 15.64 -2.78 0.17
CA LYS A 35 15.13 -2.88 1.55
C LYS A 35 15.69 -1.72 2.38
N GLY A 36 14.86 -1.09 3.20
CA GLY A 36 15.27 0.03 4.05
C GLY A 36 15.43 1.38 3.33
N VAL A 37 15.11 1.48 2.04
CA VAL A 37 15.08 2.75 1.31
C VAL A 37 13.63 3.19 1.11
N ALA A 38 13.28 4.36 1.63
CA ALA A 38 11.95 4.93 1.44
C ALA A 38 11.75 5.37 -0.01
N GLY A 39 10.56 5.16 -0.56
CA GLY A 39 10.16 5.75 -1.81
C GLY A 39 8.70 5.55 -2.14
N GLN A 40 8.32 5.99 -3.34
CA GLN A 40 6.94 5.99 -3.81
C GLN A 40 6.56 4.64 -4.43
N LEU A 41 5.43 4.08 -3.98
CA LEU A 41 4.79 2.94 -4.62
C LEU A 41 3.87 3.44 -5.73
N GLN A 42 4.25 3.24 -6.98
CA GLN A 42 3.57 3.86 -8.12
C GLN A 42 2.65 2.91 -8.88
N ILE A 43 1.53 3.44 -9.34
CA ILE A 43 0.53 2.78 -10.20
C ILE A 43 0.08 3.75 -11.30
N PHE A 44 -0.47 3.23 -12.40
CA PHE A 44 -0.91 4.03 -13.56
C PHE A 44 0.16 5.04 -14.08
N GLY A 45 1.44 4.73 -13.88
CA GLY A 45 2.60 5.52 -14.31
C GLY A 45 2.83 6.87 -13.61
N SER A 46 1.89 7.37 -12.81
CA SER A 46 1.96 8.72 -12.21
C SER A 46 1.24 8.86 -10.86
N LYS A 47 0.63 7.79 -10.37
CA LYS A 47 -0.14 7.78 -9.12
C LYS A 47 0.63 7.01 -8.07
N CYS A 48 0.52 7.44 -6.83
CA CYS A 48 1.24 6.90 -5.69
C CYS A 48 0.25 6.47 -4.61
N ILE A 49 0.54 5.39 -3.87
CA ILE A 49 -0.16 5.13 -2.59
C ILE A 49 0.08 6.33 -1.67
N ASP A 50 -1.00 6.86 -1.13
CA ASP A 50 -1.06 8.09 -0.34
C ASP A 50 -1.91 7.83 0.91
N VAL A 51 -1.39 8.23 2.07
CA VAL A 51 -2.17 8.27 3.31
C VAL A 51 -3.16 9.42 3.22
N LYS A 52 -4.46 9.09 3.21
CA LYS A 52 -5.53 10.06 3.00
C LYS A 52 -5.43 11.23 3.97
N ASP A 53 -5.36 12.43 3.40
CA ASP A 53 -5.20 13.71 4.10
C ASP A 53 -3.96 13.79 5.03
N GLY A 54 -3.02 12.83 4.94
CA GLY A 54 -1.85 12.73 5.82
C GLY A 54 -2.19 12.44 7.29
N VAL A 55 -3.36 11.89 7.57
CA VAL A 55 -3.82 11.65 8.95
C VAL A 55 -3.11 10.43 9.55
N ASN A 56 -2.24 10.68 10.53
CA ASN A 56 -1.58 9.62 11.29
C ASN A 56 -2.46 9.07 12.41
N ALA A 57 -3.45 8.27 12.03
CA ALA A 57 -4.32 7.52 12.92
C ALA A 57 -4.51 6.11 12.38
N ASP A 58 -4.61 5.13 13.27
CA ASP A 58 -4.99 3.78 12.90
C ASP A 58 -6.37 3.80 12.23
N GLY A 59 -6.47 3.12 11.09
CA GLY A 59 -7.67 3.09 10.26
C GLY A 59 -7.80 4.22 9.25
N THR A 60 -6.81 5.12 9.13
CA THR A 60 -6.79 6.06 8.01
C THR A 60 -6.68 5.29 6.70
N GLU A 61 -7.65 5.51 5.80
CA GLU A 61 -7.71 4.87 4.49
C GLU A 61 -6.49 5.22 3.62
N LEU A 62 -6.06 4.26 2.82
CA LEU A 62 -5.14 4.51 1.72
C LEU A 62 -5.90 4.88 0.45
N GLN A 63 -5.39 5.88 -0.23
CA GLN A 63 -5.87 6.30 -1.55
C GLN A 63 -4.72 6.35 -2.53
N ILE A 64 -5.02 6.54 -3.81
CA ILE A 64 -4.01 7.00 -4.76
C ILE A 64 -4.08 8.50 -4.95
N TRP A 65 -2.93 9.11 -5.18
CA TRP A 65 -2.83 10.53 -5.54
C TRP A 65 -1.70 10.75 -6.54
N ASP A 66 -1.69 11.89 -7.21
CA ASP A 66 -0.55 12.29 -8.04
C ASP A 66 0.75 12.22 -7.23
N CYS A 67 1.74 11.52 -7.78
CA CYS A 67 3.05 11.40 -7.18
C CYS A 67 3.71 12.77 -7.05
N THR A 68 3.98 13.19 -5.83
CA THR A 68 4.63 14.47 -5.53
C THR A 68 5.96 14.23 -4.85
N ALA A 69 7.06 14.66 -5.47
CA ALA A 69 8.40 14.44 -4.94
C ALA A 69 8.55 15.06 -3.54
N GLY A 70 9.02 14.26 -2.58
CA GLY A 70 9.19 14.68 -1.19
C GLY A 70 7.90 14.75 -0.36
N ASN A 71 6.73 14.41 -0.93
CA ASN A 71 5.50 14.30 -0.14
C ASN A 71 5.60 13.08 0.79
N THR A 72 5.66 13.33 2.09
CA THR A 72 5.82 12.30 3.13
C THR A 72 4.65 11.33 3.16
N ASN A 73 3.44 11.73 2.77
CA ASN A 73 2.25 10.87 2.75
C ASN A 73 2.37 9.72 1.72
N GLN A 74 3.36 9.80 0.82
CA GLN A 74 3.57 8.89 -0.30
C GLN A 74 4.90 8.14 -0.21
N LEU A 75 5.56 8.18 0.95
CA LEU A 75 6.84 7.51 1.16
C LEU A 75 6.66 6.23 1.96
N TRP A 76 7.05 5.12 1.35
CA TRP A 76 6.89 3.79 1.88
C TRP A 76 8.25 3.09 1.94
N ILE A 77 8.50 2.38 3.04
CA ILE A 77 9.75 1.68 3.29
C ILE A 77 9.44 0.21 3.58
N PRO A 78 9.98 -0.74 2.79
CA PRO A 78 9.92 -2.14 3.14
C PRO A 78 10.72 -2.39 4.43
N ILE A 79 10.09 -2.96 5.44
CA ILE A 79 10.69 -3.27 6.74
C ILE A 79 10.69 -4.79 7.01
N GLY A 80 11.65 -5.23 7.81
CA GLY A 80 11.71 -6.60 8.31
C GLY A 80 11.93 -7.69 7.23
N THR A 81 11.63 -8.93 7.64
CA THR A 81 11.70 -10.12 6.78
C THR A 81 10.38 -10.47 6.11
N ASP A 82 9.26 -9.93 6.61
CA ASP A 82 7.92 -10.42 6.31
C ASP A 82 7.19 -9.50 5.31
N ASP A 83 7.91 -8.85 4.40
CA ASP A 83 7.36 -7.98 3.35
C ASP A 83 6.38 -6.89 3.84
N GLN A 84 6.51 -6.46 5.11
CA GLN A 84 5.78 -5.32 5.64
C GLN A 84 6.24 -4.04 4.95
N ILE A 85 5.28 -3.16 4.66
CA ILE A 85 5.53 -1.86 4.05
C ILE A 85 5.08 -0.79 5.04
N GLN A 86 6.05 -0.09 5.61
CA GLN A 86 5.82 0.96 6.59
C GLN A 86 5.68 2.33 5.89
N TRP A 87 4.81 3.17 6.42
CA TRP A 87 4.78 4.60 6.11
C TRP A 87 6.02 5.26 6.70
N ALA A 88 6.93 5.71 5.83
CA ALA A 88 8.29 6.07 6.20
C ALA A 88 8.33 7.15 7.30
N GLY A 89 9.09 6.88 8.36
CA GLY A 89 9.25 7.79 9.50
C GLY A 89 8.13 7.69 10.55
N THR A 90 7.21 6.73 10.42
CA THR A 90 6.15 6.43 11.40
C THR A 90 6.26 5.00 11.91
N ASP A 91 5.34 4.60 12.80
CA ASP A 91 5.13 3.23 13.25
C ASP A 91 3.96 2.55 12.54
N LYS A 92 3.50 3.09 11.39
CA LYS A 92 2.31 2.64 10.67
C LYS A 92 2.66 1.86 9.42
N CYS A 93 1.94 0.79 9.15
CA CYS A 93 2.12 -0.09 8.00
C CYS A 93 0.88 -0.13 7.13
N ILE A 94 1.06 -0.43 5.84
CA ILE A 94 -0.04 -0.79 4.95
C ILE A 94 -0.72 -2.04 5.52
N ASP A 95 -2.03 -1.94 5.75
CA ASP A 95 -2.83 -2.93 6.45
C ASP A 95 -4.14 -3.24 5.72
N LEU A 96 -4.62 -4.47 5.88
CA LEU A 96 -5.94 -4.88 5.40
C LEU A 96 -6.97 -4.53 6.47
N THR A 97 -7.94 -3.69 6.12
CA THR A 97 -9.02 -3.32 7.04
C THR A 97 -9.68 -4.57 7.63
N ASP A 98 -9.66 -4.67 8.96
CA ASP A 98 -10.16 -5.80 9.76
C ASP A 98 -9.58 -7.18 9.37
N GLY A 99 -8.42 -7.22 8.69
CA GLY A 99 -7.86 -8.46 8.13
C GLY A 99 -8.73 -9.11 7.05
N ASN A 100 -9.63 -8.35 6.42
CA ASN A 100 -10.61 -8.88 5.49
C ASN A 100 -9.98 -9.18 4.10
N LEU A 101 -9.92 -10.45 3.74
CA LEU A 101 -9.37 -10.91 2.46
C LEU A 101 -10.31 -10.78 1.25
N THR A 102 -11.50 -10.25 1.43
CA THR A 102 -12.47 -10.14 0.34
C THR A 102 -11.93 -9.21 -0.75
N HIS A 103 -12.13 -9.60 -2.00
CA HIS A 103 -11.90 -8.72 -3.14
C HIS A 103 -12.65 -7.39 -2.96
N GLY A 104 -11.95 -6.27 -3.16
CA GLY A 104 -12.48 -4.93 -2.96
C GLY A 104 -12.35 -4.39 -1.54
N THR A 105 -11.82 -5.16 -0.57
CA THR A 105 -11.52 -4.62 0.78
C THR A 105 -10.60 -3.42 0.65
N THR A 106 -10.98 -2.29 1.24
CA THR A 106 -10.13 -1.09 1.30
C THR A 106 -8.93 -1.34 2.20
N MET A 107 -7.79 -0.77 1.81
CA MET A 107 -6.59 -0.80 2.62
C MET A 107 -6.50 0.44 3.50
N GLN A 108 -5.83 0.31 4.63
CA GLN A 108 -5.65 1.36 5.61
C GLN A 108 -4.20 1.40 6.06
N ILE A 109 -3.87 2.39 6.89
CA ILE A 109 -2.70 2.29 7.76
C ILE A 109 -3.10 1.79 9.14
N TRP A 110 -2.23 0.98 9.73
CA TRP A 110 -2.36 0.53 11.11
C TRP A 110 -0.98 0.42 11.76
N THR A 111 -0.92 0.49 13.08
CA THR A 111 0.32 0.27 13.83
C THR A 111 0.97 -1.05 13.40
N CYS A 112 2.24 -1.00 13.00
CA CYS A 112 2.97 -2.17 12.50
C CYS A 112 3.09 -3.23 13.60
N ASP A 113 2.62 -4.45 13.31
CA ASP A 113 2.76 -5.57 14.24
C ASP A 113 4.16 -6.21 14.15
N VAL A 114 4.92 -6.10 15.24
CA VAL A 114 6.24 -6.71 15.43
C VAL A 114 6.13 -8.09 16.09
N GLY A 115 5.49 -9.08 15.44
CA GLY A 115 5.49 -10.39 16.10
C GLY A 115 4.89 -11.59 15.41
N LEU A 116 3.83 -11.47 14.62
CA LEU A 116 3.21 -12.65 14.00
C LEU A 116 2.57 -12.24 12.69
N CYS A 117 3.33 -12.35 11.61
CA CYS A 117 2.72 -12.65 10.33
C CYS A 117 2.19 -14.09 10.36
N SER A 118 1.16 -14.39 11.15
CA SER A 118 0.54 -15.72 11.16
C SER A 118 -0.54 -15.85 10.08
N THR A 119 -0.89 -14.78 9.35
CA THR A 119 -1.82 -14.92 8.21
C THR A 119 -1.70 -13.85 7.12
N PHE A 120 -1.26 -12.62 7.39
CA PHE A 120 -1.36 -11.54 6.39
C PHE A 120 -0.13 -10.65 6.32
N CYS A 121 0.82 -11.03 5.50
CA CYS A 121 1.79 -10.11 4.95
C CYS A 121 1.41 -9.81 3.50
N VAL A 122 1.71 -8.58 3.09
CA VAL A 122 1.43 -7.99 1.78
C VAL A 122 1.37 -9.06 0.70
N ALA A 123 0.20 -9.13 0.05
CA ALA A 123 -0.14 -10.06 -1.01
C ALA A 123 1.09 -10.50 -1.80
N HIS A 124 1.41 -11.80 -1.76
CA HIS A 124 2.45 -12.46 -2.55
C HIS A 124 2.65 -11.73 -3.90
N MET A 125 3.72 -10.95 -4.00
CA MET A 125 4.14 -10.30 -5.24
C MET A 125 5.11 -11.25 -5.94
N TYR A 126 4.59 -12.29 -6.59
CA TYR A 126 5.32 -13.08 -7.59
C TYR A 126 4.44 -13.32 -8.81
#